data_AF-A0A116R3E9-F1
#
_entry.id   AF-A0A116R3E9-F1
#
_cell.length_a   1.000
_cell.length_b   1.000
_cell.length_c   1.000
_cell.angle_alpha   90.00
_cell.angle_beta   90.00
_cell.angle_gamma   90.00
#
_symmetry.space_group_name_H-M   'P 1'
#
loop_
_entity.id
_entity.type
_entity.pdbx_description
1 polymer ?
#
loop_
_entity_poly.entity_id
_entity_poly.type
_entity_poly.pdbx_seq_one_letter_code
_entity_poly.pdbx_strand_id
1 'polypeptide(L)'
;MNSDFNLYLKIFLSILKKDFKITANQIAEEIGISKNTLTNWKKGSIPDLEKIKNLLKFINKFNKEHVMASENNSVIVELTNVIESYIIRQETSIYQRKNEKERRDLKIRRKRRFAKNFSLLIDFLNSVALREDAVRNDENYTNVGESEEVFDNLLNKEFISRNEKNGSIAIQKNLAKKLHVSEAQISNWKSGKDFPNKDNLSKLQKLCSFNGSGAFLDYDFTIKMLENQFLESPNLRFKLTELEQKYFIIMKSFIKESNLEGILWEKISRNPSEILIGYPGEVLETVQEYFYRDCILLLKEAFRFVDVNLTFEEWLRVNVPNHDFFPNLDSTDGFRFYVDDIDYGYKIIREFKNINKDIGMINRFIVSNKKLFYLTKLLMNKLEETGIEFEDWLEEQYGIVNETDYFRKLSANLCNTLTESDFNNTDYVEEFYRQFWEFIINKSSIVDIRMHPTMQVYIQDINSEEWIYSRMASNYSLLKSVLDIGFEKGKLSANGRYLLDGRESFELLFKNHSIKTFREESQNRDFDKVKELEKLYRRTVKFLQ
;
A
#
# COMPACT_ATOMS: atom_id res chain seq x y z
N MET A 1 -53.20 -11.85 19.70
CA MET A 1 -54.01 -13.06 19.39
C MET A 1 -55.46 -12.61 19.23
N ASN A 2 -56.21 -13.12 18.25
CA ASN A 2 -57.52 -12.56 17.88
C ASN A 2 -58.71 -13.23 18.61
N SER A 3 -59.90 -12.65 18.51
CA SER A 3 -61.18 -13.25 18.95
C SER A 3 -61.37 -14.69 18.45
N ASP A 4 -60.84 -14.99 17.27
CA ASP A 4 -60.93 -16.28 16.59
C ASP A 4 -60.24 -17.40 17.39
N PHE A 5 -59.10 -17.12 18.04
CA PHE A 5 -58.45 -18.11 18.91
C PHE A 5 -59.38 -18.56 20.05
N ASN A 6 -60.01 -17.59 20.72
CA ASN A 6 -60.88 -17.87 21.86
C ASN A 6 -62.11 -18.67 21.43
N LEU A 7 -62.66 -18.32 20.27
CA LEU A 7 -63.81 -18.99 19.66
C LEU A 7 -63.47 -20.43 19.30
N TYR A 8 -62.44 -20.64 18.48
CA TYR A 8 -62.05 -21.98 18.05
C TYR A 8 -61.56 -22.85 19.21
N LEU A 9 -60.85 -22.28 20.19
CA LEU A 9 -60.47 -22.99 21.41
C LEU A 9 -61.70 -23.44 22.21
N LYS A 10 -62.73 -22.58 22.32
CA LYS A 10 -63.97 -22.92 23.03
C LYS A 10 -64.73 -24.04 22.31
N ILE A 11 -64.79 -24.01 20.98
CA ILE A 11 -65.44 -25.04 20.16
C ILE A 11 -64.66 -26.36 20.26
N PHE A 12 -63.33 -26.32 20.09
CA PHE A 12 -62.46 -27.48 20.22
C PHE A 12 -62.62 -28.19 21.58
N LEU A 13 -62.59 -27.44 22.69
CA LEU A 13 -62.82 -28.00 24.02
C LEU A 13 -64.22 -28.60 24.21
N SER A 14 -65.22 -28.09 23.49
CA SER A 14 -66.57 -28.67 23.48
C SER A 14 -66.60 -30.00 22.73
N ILE A 15 -65.92 -30.10 21.59
CA ILE A 15 -65.79 -31.33 20.78
C ILE A 15 -65.13 -32.42 21.64
N LEU A 16 -63.96 -32.11 22.23
CA LEU A 16 -63.22 -33.03 23.10
C LEU A 16 -64.08 -33.59 24.24
N LYS A 17 -64.88 -32.74 24.89
CA LYS A 17 -65.75 -33.15 25.99
C LYS A 17 -66.91 -34.03 25.52
N LYS A 18 -67.57 -33.67 24.42
CA LYS A 18 -68.78 -34.37 23.95
C LYS A 18 -68.45 -35.72 23.34
N ASP A 19 -67.47 -35.72 22.43
CA ASP A 19 -67.22 -36.83 21.51
C ASP A 19 -66.15 -37.78 22.05
N PHE A 20 -65.18 -37.26 22.83
CA PHE A 20 -64.04 -38.03 23.33
C PHE A 20 -64.00 -38.15 24.86
N LYS A 21 -64.95 -37.54 25.56
CA LYS A 21 -65.02 -37.47 27.05
C LYS A 21 -63.75 -36.89 27.70
N ILE A 22 -62.95 -36.13 26.95
CA ILE A 22 -61.76 -35.44 27.45
C ILE A 22 -62.18 -34.10 28.07
N THR A 23 -61.83 -33.88 29.32
CA THR A 23 -62.19 -32.68 30.07
C THR A 23 -61.11 -31.59 29.95
N ALA A 24 -61.54 -30.33 30.08
CA ALA A 24 -60.61 -29.19 30.14
C ALA A 24 -59.59 -29.29 31.30
N ASN A 25 -59.89 -30.06 32.35
CA ASN A 25 -58.93 -30.31 33.43
C ASN A 25 -57.80 -31.23 32.96
N GLN A 26 -58.13 -32.35 32.30
CA GLN A 26 -57.15 -33.29 31.76
C GLN A 26 -56.23 -32.62 30.74
N ILE A 27 -56.79 -31.78 29.87
CA ILE A 27 -56.00 -31.02 28.88
C ILE A 27 -55.07 -30.04 29.57
N ALA A 28 -55.57 -29.31 30.58
CA ALA A 28 -54.76 -28.35 31.33
C ALA A 28 -53.58 -29.05 32.04
N GLU A 29 -53.83 -30.21 32.64
CA GLU A 29 -52.78 -31.06 33.23
C GLU A 29 -51.78 -31.54 32.18
N GLU A 30 -52.24 -32.06 31.03
CA GLU A 30 -51.36 -32.58 29.96
C GLU A 30 -50.46 -31.49 29.35
N ILE A 31 -50.95 -30.25 29.20
CA ILE A 31 -50.15 -29.14 28.67
C ILE A 31 -49.41 -28.33 29.74
N GLY A 32 -49.50 -28.75 31.01
CA GLY A 32 -48.75 -28.16 32.13
C GLY A 32 -49.24 -26.78 32.56
N ILE A 33 -50.56 -26.52 32.52
CA ILE A 33 -51.18 -25.26 32.97
C ILE A 33 -52.30 -25.50 33.99
N SER A 34 -52.68 -24.47 34.75
CA SER A 34 -53.85 -24.57 35.62
C SER A 34 -55.16 -24.52 34.83
N LYS A 35 -56.21 -25.19 35.32
CA LYS A 35 -57.58 -25.09 34.79
C LYS A 35 -58.05 -23.63 34.61
N ASN A 36 -57.68 -22.76 35.54
CA ASN A 36 -58.01 -21.34 35.49
C ASN A 36 -57.32 -20.64 34.32
N THR A 37 -56.08 -21.03 34.00
CA THR A 37 -55.34 -20.49 32.83
C THR A 37 -56.08 -20.82 31.53
N LEU A 38 -56.48 -22.08 31.33
CA LEU A 38 -57.25 -22.49 30.14
C LEU A 38 -58.63 -21.80 30.09
N THR A 39 -59.23 -21.54 31.24
CA THR A 39 -60.49 -20.80 31.33
C THR A 39 -60.33 -19.34 30.95
N ASN A 40 -59.23 -18.71 31.35
CA ASN A 40 -58.91 -17.33 30.98
C ASN A 40 -58.58 -17.22 29.49
N TRP A 41 -57.91 -18.21 28.89
CA TRP A 41 -57.66 -18.25 27.44
C TRP A 41 -58.96 -18.23 26.66
N LYS A 42 -59.97 -19.03 27.05
CA LYS A 42 -61.32 -18.95 26.45
C LYS A 42 -61.99 -17.59 26.58
N LYS A 43 -61.61 -16.80 27.59
CA LYS A 43 -62.14 -15.45 27.86
C LYS A 43 -61.28 -14.34 27.24
N GLY A 44 -60.23 -14.69 26.49
CA GLY A 44 -59.40 -13.73 25.75
C GLY A 44 -58.10 -13.32 26.40
N SER A 45 -57.68 -13.96 27.51
CA SER A 45 -56.31 -13.74 27.99
C SER A 45 -55.29 -14.33 27.01
N ILE A 46 -54.18 -13.63 26.81
CA ILE A 46 -53.15 -14.00 25.85
C ILE A 46 -52.26 -15.13 26.42
N PRO A 47 -52.12 -16.26 25.71
CA PRO A 47 -51.20 -17.33 26.09
C PRO A 47 -49.72 -16.93 26.04
N ASP A 48 -48.95 -17.46 26.99
CA ASP A 48 -47.48 -17.45 26.94
C ASP A 48 -46.96 -18.36 25.82
N LEU A 49 -45.78 -18.05 25.26
CA LEU A 49 -45.24 -18.72 24.08
C LEU A 49 -44.95 -20.21 24.32
N GLU A 50 -44.41 -20.58 25.48
CA GLU A 50 -44.15 -21.99 25.80
C GLU A 50 -45.47 -22.75 26.00
N LYS A 51 -46.41 -22.14 26.71
CA LYS A 51 -47.71 -22.75 27.00
C LYS A 51 -48.56 -22.95 25.74
N ILE A 52 -48.52 -22.03 24.79
CA ILE A 52 -49.26 -22.15 23.53
C ILE A 52 -48.64 -23.19 22.59
N LYS A 53 -47.30 -23.36 22.62
CA LYS A 53 -46.61 -24.46 21.93
C LYS A 53 -47.03 -25.81 22.50
N ASN A 54 -47.19 -25.92 23.81
CA ASN A 54 -47.68 -27.15 24.44
C ASN A 54 -49.13 -27.47 24.03
N LEU A 55 -49.99 -26.46 23.91
CA LEU A 55 -51.34 -26.65 23.36
C LEU A 55 -51.30 -27.13 21.90
N LEU A 56 -50.45 -26.53 21.05
CA LEU A 56 -50.28 -26.98 19.66
C LEU A 56 -49.79 -28.43 19.57
N LYS A 57 -48.82 -28.82 20.42
CA LYS A 57 -48.35 -30.21 20.51
C LYS A 57 -49.48 -31.17 20.87
N PHE A 58 -50.30 -30.80 21.85
CA PHE A 58 -51.47 -31.57 22.23
C PHE A 58 -52.46 -31.72 21.07
N ILE A 59 -52.82 -30.63 20.39
CA ILE A 59 -53.72 -30.65 19.23
C ILE A 59 -53.18 -31.55 18.12
N ASN A 60 -51.89 -31.43 17.79
CA ASN A 60 -51.26 -32.23 16.74
C ASN A 60 -51.16 -33.71 17.09
N LYS A 61 -50.92 -34.04 18.36
CA LYS A 61 -50.95 -35.43 18.85
C LYS A 61 -52.36 -36.00 18.76
N PHE A 62 -53.35 -35.25 19.26
CA PHE A 62 -54.75 -35.64 19.25
C PHE A 62 -55.27 -35.89 17.82
N ASN A 63 -54.93 -35.02 16.86
CA ASN A 63 -55.30 -35.19 15.45
C ASN A 63 -54.66 -36.41 14.77
N LYS A 64 -53.50 -36.87 15.25
CA LYS A 64 -52.88 -38.11 14.73
C LYS A 64 -53.56 -39.36 15.28
N GLU A 65 -54.06 -39.28 16.51
CA GLU A 65 -54.62 -40.43 17.25
C GLU A 65 -56.12 -40.65 16.96
N HIS A 66 -56.83 -39.62 16.47
CA HIS A 66 -58.27 -39.67 16.29
C HIS A 66 -58.76 -39.15 14.93
N VAL A 67 -59.69 -39.87 14.30
CA VAL A 67 -60.36 -39.48 13.05
C VAL A 67 -61.63 -38.69 13.37
N MET A 68 -61.78 -37.50 12.78
CA MET A 68 -62.89 -36.57 13.03
C MET A 68 -63.85 -36.48 11.84
N ALA A 69 -65.11 -36.12 12.12
CA ALA A 69 -66.03 -35.65 11.08
C ALA A 69 -65.50 -34.37 10.40
N SER A 70 -65.82 -34.16 9.12
CA SER A 70 -65.27 -33.07 8.29
C SER A 70 -65.47 -31.67 8.90
N GLU A 71 -66.65 -31.42 9.48
CA GLU A 71 -67.00 -30.15 10.12
C GLU A 71 -66.12 -29.86 11.36
N ASN A 72 -65.91 -30.87 12.21
CA ASN A 72 -65.05 -30.75 13.40
C ASN A 72 -63.57 -30.60 13.01
N ASN A 73 -63.14 -31.25 11.93
CA ASN A 73 -61.78 -31.13 11.42
C ASN A 73 -61.45 -29.69 10.99
N SER A 74 -62.41 -28.98 10.38
CA SER A 74 -62.23 -27.58 9.98
C SER A 74 -61.91 -26.65 11.16
N VAL A 75 -62.58 -26.84 12.30
CA VAL A 75 -62.35 -26.08 13.54
C VAL A 75 -60.94 -26.27 14.06
N ILE A 76 -60.42 -27.50 14.00
CA ILE A 76 -59.08 -27.81 14.49
C ILE A 76 -58.03 -27.21 13.56
N VAL A 77 -58.22 -27.31 12.24
CA VAL A 77 -57.34 -26.67 11.25
C VAL A 77 -57.26 -25.17 11.49
N GLU A 78 -58.41 -24.49 11.68
CA GLU A 78 -58.43 -23.06 11.97
C GLU A 78 -57.77 -22.71 13.31
N LEU A 79 -58.01 -23.50 14.37
CA LEU A 79 -57.35 -23.31 15.66
C LEU A 79 -55.82 -23.46 15.53
N THR A 80 -55.35 -24.49 14.82
CA THR A 80 -53.94 -24.74 14.55
C THR A 80 -53.33 -23.57 13.79
N ASN A 81 -53.96 -23.11 12.70
CA ASN A 81 -53.48 -21.98 11.90
C ASN A 81 -53.33 -20.69 12.72
N VAL A 82 -54.31 -20.40 13.60
CA VAL A 82 -54.27 -19.22 14.47
C VAL A 82 -53.15 -19.33 15.50
N ILE A 83 -52.92 -20.52 16.07
CA ILE A 83 -51.84 -20.77 17.03
C ILE A 83 -50.47 -20.65 16.35
N GLU A 84 -50.27 -21.30 15.20
CA GLU A 84 -49.02 -21.27 14.44
C GLU A 84 -48.68 -19.83 14.01
N SER A 85 -49.66 -19.10 13.48
CA SER A 85 -49.50 -17.68 13.11
C SER A 85 -49.14 -16.80 14.31
N TYR A 86 -49.58 -17.15 15.53
CA TYR A 86 -49.18 -16.43 16.74
C TYR A 86 -47.74 -16.77 17.16
N ILE A 87 -47.37 -18.06 17.13
CA ILE A 87 -46.01 -18.52 17.44
C ILE A 87 -44.99 -17.87 16.51
N ILE A 88 -45.21 -17.93 15.20
CA ILE A 88 -44.32 -17.35 14.18
C ILE A 88 -44.08 -15.86 14.44
N ARG A 89 -45.14 -15.09 14.73
CA ARG A 89 -45.03 -13.65 15.01
C ARG A 89 -44.21 -13.37 16.27
N GLN A 90 -44.44 -14.14 17.34
CA GLN A 90 -43.70 -13.97 18.60
C GLN A 90 -42.23 -14.32 18.44
N GLU A 91 -41.91 -15.45 17.82
CA GLU A 91 -40.52 -15.87 17.57
C GLU A 91 -39.78 -14.91 16.66
N THR A 92 -40.43 -14.39 15.61
CA THR A 92 -39.88 -13.34 14.75
C THR A 92 -39.54 -12.09 15.56
N SER A 93 -40.44 -11.65 16.46
CA SER A 93 -40.19 -10.48 17.31
C SER A 93 -39.04 -10.69 18.31
N ILE A 94 -38.92 -11.89 18.87
CA ILE A 94 -37.82 -12.25 19.80
C ILE A 94 -36.48 -12.25 19.05
N TYR A 95 -36.45 -12.85 17.86
CA TYR A 95 -35.28 -12.86 16.99
C TYR A 95 -34.84 -11.43 16.63
N GLN A 96 -35.78 -10.57 16.24
CA GLN A 96 -35.51 -9.15 15.95
C GLN A 96 -34.93 -8.42 17.16
N ARG A 97 -35.53 -8.58 18.35
CA ARG A 97 -35.02 -7.98 19.60
C ARG A 97 -33.62 -8.46 19.96
N LYS A 98 -33.33 -9.76 19.77
CA LYS A 98 -32.00 -10.33 19.99
C LYS A 98 -30.96 -9.70 19.04
N ASN A 99 -31.29 -9.62 17.75
CA ASN A 99 -30.43 -8.98 16.75
C ASN A 99 -30.20 -7.49 17.06
N GLU A 100 -31.22 -6.76 17.50
CA GLU A 100 -31.07 -5.36 17.92
C GLU A 100 -30.16 -5.20 19.14
N LYS A 101 -30.29 -6.11 20.11
CA LYS A 101 -29.42 -6.12 21.30
C LYS A 101 -27.97 -6.38 20.90
N GLU A 102 -27.71 -7.37 20.05
CA GLU A 102 -26.38 -7.67 19.52
C GLU A 102 -25.78 -6.49 18.75
N ARG A 103 -26.58 -5.81 17.92
CA ARG A 103 -26.15 -4.58 17.21
C ARG A 103 -25.81 -3.46 18.18
N ARG A 104 -26.60 -3.26 19.24
CA ARG A 104 -26.34 -2.26 20.29
C ARG A 104 -25.06 -2.58 21.06
N ASP A 105 -24.89 -3.83 21.48
CA ASP A 105 -23.71 -4.30 22.22
C ASP A 105 -22.44 -4.16 21.37
N LEU A 106 -22.51 -4.49 20.08
CA LEU A 106 -21.41 -4.29 19.15
C LEU A 106 -21.02 -2.80 19.03
N LYS A 107 -22.00 -1.90 18.93
CA LYS A 107 -21.76 -0.45 18.88
C LYS A 107 -21.07 0.05 20.16
N ILE A 108 -21.49 -0.43 21.33
CA ILE A 108 -20.86 -0.08 22.62
C ILE A 108 -19.42 -0.59 22.68
N ARG A 109 -19.19 -1.85 22.28
CA ARG A 109 -17.83 -2.46 22.23
C ARG A 109 -16.90 -1.68 21.32
N ARG A 110 -17.35 -1.32 20.11
CA ARG A 110 -16.58 -0.53 19.14
C ARG A 110 -16.25 0.87 19.65
N LYS A 111 -17.19 1.55 20.31
CA LYS A 111 -16.91 2.87 20.93
C LYS A 111 -15.83 2.79 22.01
N ARG A 112 -15.93 1.79 22.90
CA ARG A 112 -14.93 1.57 23.96
C ARG A 112 -13.56 1.23 23.37
N ARG A 113 -13.52 0.36 22.36
CA ARG A 113 -12.29 -0.04 21.70
C ARG A 113 -11.63 1.11 20.95
N PHE A 114 -12.43 1.92 20.25
CA PHE A 114 -11.94 3.14 19.61
C PHE A 114 -11.24 4.06 20.61
N ALA A 115 -11.87 4.39 21.74
CA ALA A 115 -11.28 5.27 22.74
C ALA A 115 -9.94 4.71 23.27
N LYS A 116 -9.88 3.40 23.54
CA LYS A 116 -8.65 2.70 23.95
C LYS A 116 -7.54 2.82 22.90
N ASN A 117 -7.83 2.45 21.66
CA ASN A 117 -6.86 2.47 20.56
C ASN A 117 -6.42 3.89 20.19
N PHE A 118 -7.35 4.85 20.20
CA PHE A 118 -7.05 6.24 19.93
C PHE A 118 -6.19 6.87 21.05
N SER A 119 -6.47 6.56 22.32
CA SER A 119 -5.58 6.97 23.41
C SER A 119 -4.18 6.37 23.24
N LEU A 120 -4.09 5.08 22.91
CA LEU A 120 -2.80 4.43 22.67
C LEU A 120 -2.01 5.10 21.52
N LEU A 121 -2.68 5.48 20.43
CA LEU A 121 -2.06 6.24 19.34
C LEU A 121 -1.50 7.58 19.86
N ILE A 122 -2.29 8.36 20.61
CA ILE A 122 -1.83 9.64 21.16
C ILE A 122 -0.62 9.43 22.08
N ASP A 123 -0.68 8.44 22.96
CA ASP A 123 0.39 8.17 23.92
C ASP A 123 1.66 7.66 23.21
N PHE A 124 1.52 6.85 22.17
CA PHE A 124 2.60 6.45 21.27
C PHE A 124 3.27 7.66 20.61
N LEU A 125 2.51 8.54 19.97
CA LEU A 125 3.03 9.75 19.32
C LEU A 125 3.80 10.63 20.30
N ASN A 126 3.27 10.81 21.52
CA ASN A 126 3.97 11.54 22.58
C ASN A 126 5.28 10.86 22.97
N SER A 127 5.28 9.52 23.09
CA SER A 127 6.47 8.76 23.49
C SER A 127 7.60 8.82 22.47
N VAL A 128 7.28 8.86 21.18
CA VAL A 128 8.29 8.97 20.11
C VAL A 128 8.88 10.37 20.10
N ALA A 129 8.01 11.39 20.20
CA ALA A 129 8.46 12.76 20.21
C ALA A 129 9.31 13.14 21.44
N LEU A 130 9.06 12.54 22.61
CA LEU A 130 9.89 12.73 23.81
C LEU A 130 11.23 11.99 23.76
N ARG A 131 11.33 10.87 23.02
CA ARG A 131 12.55 10.05 22.97
C ARG A 131 13.69 10.72 22.19
N GLU A 132 13.38 11.51 21.17
CA GLU A 132 14.40 12.19 20.36
C GLU A 132 15.13 13.31 21.16
N ASP A 133 14.43 13.99 22.08
CA ASP A 133 15.05 14.99 22.99
C ASP A 133 16.09 14.35 23.93
N ALA A 134 15.94 13.06 24.26
CA ALA A 134 16.85 12.33 25.12
C ALA A 134 18.03 11.69 24.36
N VAL A 135 17.78 11.15 23.15
CA VAL A 135 18.79 10.43 22.35
C VAL A 135 19.86 11.35 21.77
N ARG A 136 19.56 12.62 21.46
CA ARG A 136 20.58 13.60 21.02
C ARG A 136 21.64 13.93 22.08
N ASN A 137 21.44 13.51 23.34
CA ASN A 137 22.36 13.79 24.45
C ASN A 137 23.22 12.57 24.88
N ASP A 138 23.13 11.43 24.19
CA ASP A 138 23.83 10.19 24.60
C ASP A 138 24.52 9.51 23.40
N GLU A 139 25.86 9.54 23.36
CA GLU A 139 26.70 9.08 22.25
C GLU A 139 26.76 7.54 22.09
N ASN A 140 26.11 6.75 22.95
CA ASN A 140 26.29 5.28 23.02
C ASN A 140 25.03 4.44 22.70
N TYR A 141 24.01 4.97 22.04
CA TYR A 141 22.81 4.19 21.69
C TYR A 141 22.95 3.44 20.34
N THR A 142 22.70 2.13 20.33
CA THR A 142 22.98 1.21 19.20
C THR A 142 21.74 0.72 18.43
N ASN A 143 20.60 1.40 18.52
CA ASN A 143 19.34 1.00 17.85
C ASN A 143 18.66 2.16 17.08
N VAL A 144 19.50 2.99 16.47
CA VAL A 144 19.19 4.35 16.00
C VAL A 144 18.30 4.36 14.75
N GLY A 145 18.56 3.50 13.76
CA GLY A 145 17.94 3.61 12.43
C GLY A 145 16.41 3.56 12.39
N GLU A 146 15.77 2.52 12.94
CA GLU A 146 14.30 2.37 12.84
C GLU A 146 13.54 3.34 13.75
N SER A 147 14.12 3.72 14.90
CA SER A 147 13.49 4.68 15.81
C SER A 147 13.56 6.11 15.27
N GLU A 148 14.69 6.48 14.66
CA GLU A 148 14.82 7.74 13.93
C GLU A 148 13.91 7.77 12.71
N GLU A 149 13.79 6.67 11.95
CA GLU A 149 12.92 6.63 10.78
C GLU A 149 11.44 6.85 11.15
N VAL A 150 10.95 6.20 12.22
CA VAL A 150 9.60 6.42 12.73
C VAL A 150 9.40 7.90 13.10
N PHE A 151 10.40 8.51 13.75
CA PHE A 151 10.34 9.92 14.13
C PHE A 151 10.30 10.85 12.89
N ASP A 152 11.20 10.65 11.93
CA ASP A 152 11.27 11.42 10.68
C ASP A 152 9.98 11.28 9.87
N ASN A 153 9.42 10.07 9.79
CA ASN A 153 8.16 9.83 9.10
C ASN A 153 6.99 10.53 9.80
N LEU A 154 6.97 10.58 11.13
CA LEU A 154 5.97 11.32 11.88
C LEU A 154 6.11 12.84 11.72
N LEU A 155 7.33 13.36 11.59
CA LEU A 155 7.60 14.77 11.25
C LEU A 155 7.13 15.09 9.83
N ASN A 156 7.52 14.28 8.84
CA ASN A 156 7.15 14.45 7.43
C ASN A 156 5.63 14.41 7.23
N LYS A 157 4.92 13.55 7.98
CA LYS A 157 3.45 13.51 7.98
C LYS A 157 2.81 14.61 8.83
N GLU A 158 3.62 15.45 9.48
CA GLU A 158 3.23 16.53 10.39
C GLU A 158 2.36 16.06 11.57
N PHE A 159 2.49 14.81 12.02
CA PHE A 159 1.85 14.34 13.25
C PHE A 159 2.48 15.00 14.48
N ILE A 160 3.79 15.17 14.41
CA ILE A 160 4.60 15.87 15.40
C ILE A 160 5.24 17.07 14.72
N SER A 161 5.47 18.13 15.49
CA SER A 161 6.09 19.36 14.99
C SER A 161 6.97 19.91 16.10
N ARG A 162 8.18 20.35 15.76
CA ARG A 162 9.04 21.06 16.72
C ARG A 162 8.56 22.49 16.90
N ASN A 163 8.25 22.85 18.13
CA ASN A 163 8.04 24.26 18.49
C ASN A 163 9.41 24.86 18.86
N GLU A 164 9.96 25.67 17.97
CA GLU A 164 11.28 26.30 18.11
C GLU A 164 11.45 27.15 19.38
N LYS A 165 10.35 27.58 20.02
CA LYS A 165 10.40 28.47 21.19
C LYS A 165 10.36 27.78 22.54
N ASN A 166 9.87 26.54 22.63
CA ASN A 166 9.63 25.89 23.93
C ASN A 166 9.67 24.35 23.93
N GLY A 167 10.01 23.70 22.81
CA GLY A 167 10.09 22.23 22.73
C GLY A 167 8.75 21.49 22.86
N SER A 168 7.62 22.20 22.95
CA SER A 168 6.31 21.55 23.15
C SER A 168 5.81 20.86 21.87
N ILE A 169 5.43 19.58 22.01
CA ILE A 169 4.92 18.76 20.92
C ILE A 169 3.39 18.90 20.85
N ALA A 170 2.88 19.51 19.79
CA ALA A 170 1.46 19.84 19.65
C ALA A 170 0.62 18.73 18.94
N ILE A 171 0.73 17.47 19.38
CA ILE A 171 0.09 16.30 18.70
C ILE A 171 -1.42 16.47 18.51
N GLN A 172 -2.16 16.86 19.55
CA GLN A 172 -3.62 17.00 19.45
C GLN A 172 -4.04 18.11 18.48
N LYS A 173 -3.28 19.22 18.46
CA LYS A 173 -3.46 20.33 17.53
C LYS A 173 -3.16 19.92 16.09
N ASN A 174 -2.09 19.18 15.87
CA ASN A 174 -1.71 18.68 14.56
C ASN A 174 -2.77 17.71 13.99
N LEU A 175 -3.24 16.76 14.81
CA LEU A 175 -4.33 15.86 14.45
C LEU A 175 -5.63 16.61 14.15
N ALA A 176 -5.99 17.60 14.97
CA ALA A 176 -7.16 18.44 14.76
C ALA A 176 -7.10 19.14 13.40
N LYS A 177 -5.95 19.74 13.05
CA LYS A 177 -5.71 20.39 11.76
C LYS A 177 -5.85 19.41 10.59
N LYS A 178 -5.21 18.23 10.65
CA LYS A 178 -5.23 17.23 9.58
C LYS A 178 -6.60 16.60 9.36
N LEU A 179 -7.38 16.42 10.44
CA LEU A 179 -8.72 15.84 10.37
C LEU A 179 -9.82 16.89 10.13
N HIS A 180 -9.47 18.18 10.13
CA HIS A 180 -10.40 19.31 10.05
C HIS A 180 -11.47 19.26 11.15
N VAL A 181 -11.02 19.04 12.39
CA VAL A 181 -11.86 19.02 13.60
C VAL A 181 -11.26 19.94 14.68
N SER A 182 -12.01 20.20 15.74
CA SER A 182 -11.47 20.96 16.88
C SER A 182 -10.56 20.11 17.77
N GLU A 183 -9.60 20.75 18.45
CA GLU A 183 -8.77 20.10 19.49
C GLU A 183 -9.62 19.47 20.61
N ALA A 184 -10.74 20.11 20.95
CA ALA A 184 -11.70 19.58 21.91
C ALA A 184 -12.30 18.24 21.47
N GLN A 185 -12.60 18.07 20.17
CA GLN A 185 -13.08 16.79 19.64
C GLN A 185 -12.01 15.69 19.76
N ILE A 186 -10.74 15.99 19.47
CA ILE A 186 -9.63 15.05 19.66
C ILE A 186 -9.54 14.63 21.14
N SER A 187 -9.63 15.58 22.07
CA SER A 187 -9.61 15.29 23.51
C SER A 187 -10.82 14.45 23.96
N ASN A 188 -12.01 14.73 23.42
CA ASN A 188 -13.22 13.96 23.69
C ASN A 188 -13.14 12.53 23.13
N TRP A 189 -12.50 12.33 21.97
CA TRP A 189 -12.23 11.00 21.41
C TRP A 189 -11.23 10.22 22.27
N LYS A 190 -10.14 10.87 22.73
CA LYS A 190 -9.15 10.27 23.64
C LYS A 190 -9.79 9.80 24.95
N SER A 191 -10.64 10.64 25.54
CA SER A 191 -11.34 10.31 26.79
C SER A 191 -12.57 9.41 26.63
N GLY A 192 -12.96 9.07 25.39
CA GLY A 192 -14.14 8.26 25.10
C GLY A 192 -15.48 8.97 25.33
N LYS A 193 -15.48 10.30 25.53
CA LYS A 193 -16.68 11.13 25.67
C LYS A 193 -17.43 11.27 24.34
N ASP A 194 -16.70 11.27 23.24
CA ASP A 194 -17.25 11.36 21.88
C ASP A 194 -16.67 10.26 20.98
N PHE A 195 -17.30 10.05 19.83
CA PHE A 195 -16.91 9.04 18.85
C PHE A 195 -16.93 9.66 17.44
N PRO A 196 -15.90 9.43 16.60
CA PRO A 196 -15.85 10.03 15.28
C PRO A 196 -17.01 9.57 14.41
N ASN A 197 -17.48 10.45 13.52
CA ASN A 197 -18.36 10.03 12.43
C ASN A 197 -17.58 9.18 11.41
N LYS A 198 -18.29 8.59 10.44
CA LYS A 198 -17.70 7.68 9.44
C LYS A 198 -16.57 8.35 8.65
N ASP A 199 -16.74 9.61 8.28
CA ASP A 199 -15.78 10.35 7.45
C ASP A 199 -14.51 10.67 8.23
N ASN A 200 -14.63 11.15 9.46
CA ASN A 200 -13.50 11.42 10.34
C ASN A 200 -12.75 10.15 10.71
N LEU A 201 -13.45 9.04 10.94
CA LEU A 201 -12.82 7.74 11.17
C LEU A 201 -12.04 7.28 9.93
N SER A 202 -12.62 7.42 8.74
CA SER A 202 -11.93 7.05 7.49
C SER A 202 -10.70 7.92 7.24
N LYS A 203 -10.79 9.24 7.48
CA LYS A 203 -9.65 10.15 7.40
C LYS A 203 -8.54 9.76 8.38
N LEU A 204 -8.90 9.45 9.63
CA LEU A 204 -7.95 9.00 10.66
C LEU A 204 -7.26 7.69 10.27
N GLN A 205 -8.02 6.71 9.79
CA GLN A 205 -7.49 5.42 9.32
C GLN A 205 -6.46 5.63 8.21
N LYS A 206 -6.81 6.44 7.19
CA LYS A 206 -5.89 6.80 6.09
C LYS A 206 -4.66 7.55 6.56
N LEU A 207 -4.83 8.52 7.45
CA LEU A 207 -3.73 9.34 7.97
C LEU A 207 -2.69 8.47 8.71
N CYS A 208 -3.15 7.44 9.42
CA CYS A 208 -2.30 6.48 10.13
C CYS A 208 -1.96 5.22 9.31
N SER A 209 -2.18 5.23 7.99
CA SER A 209 -1.91 4.11 7.08
C SER A 209 -2.60 2.78 7.43
N PHE A 210 -3.65 2.79 8.25
CA PHE A 210 -4.41 1.59 8.56
C PHE A 210 -5.43 1.29 7.47
N ASN A 211 -5.35 0.09 6.90
CA ASN A 211 -6.27 -0.37 5.87
C ASN A 211 -7.45 -1.16 6.49
N GLY A 212 -8.65 -0.94 5.94
CA GLY A 212 -9.86 -1.68 6.30
C GLY A 212 -10.80 -0.97 7.28
N SER A 213 -12.10 -1.21 7.11
CA SER A 213 -13.18 -0.54 7.87
C SER A 213 -13.23 -0.87 9.36
N GLY A 214 -12.48 -1.89 9.80
CA GLY A 214 -12.42 -2.36 11.18
C GLY A 214 -11.32 -1.72 12.03
N ALA A 215 -10.37 -1.01 11.42
CA ALA A 215 -9.26 -0.38 12.13
C ALA A 215 -9.78 0.60 13.20
N PHE A 216 -9.13 0.61 14.37
CA PHE A 216 -9.57 1.24 15.63
C PHE A 216 -10.81 0.62 16.29
N LEU A 217 -11.62 -0.18 15.61
CA LEU A 217 -12.93 -0.64 16.10
C LEU A 217 -12.98 -2.12 16.49
N ASP A 218 -12.32 -2.98 15.72
CA ASP A 218 -12.56 -4.43 15.76
C ASP A 218 -11.48 -5.22 16.51
N TYR A 219 -10.26 -4.68 16.67
CA TYR A 219 -9.13 -5.27 17.40
C TYR A 219 -8.35 -4.24 18.21
N ASP A 220 -7.65 -4.69 19.25
CA ASP A 220 -6.86 -3.81 20.13
C ASP A 220 -5.48 -3.56 19.52
N PHE A 221 -5.03 -2.31 19.55
CA PHE A 221 -3.70 -1.93 19.09
C PHE A 221 -2.62 -2.34 20.09
N THR A 222 -1.42 -2.57 19.56
CA THR A 222 -0.18 -2.70 20.32
C THR A 222 0.79 -1.60 19.89
N ILE A 223 1.77 -1.27 20.74
CA ILE A 223 2.81 -0.29 20.38
C ILE A 223 3.56 -0.72 19.12
N LYS A 224 3.93 -2.01 19.03
CA LYS A 224 4.64 -2.53 17.86
C LYS A 224 3.83 -2.38 16.55
N MET A 225 2.51 -2.57 16.61
CA MET A 225 1.65 -2.33 15.44
C MET A 225 1.69 -0.86 15.00
N LEU A 226 1.68 0.08 15.96
CA LEU A 226 1.77 1.51 15.65
C LEU A 226 3.14 1.85 15.06
N GLU A 227 4.24 1.39 15.67
CA GLU A 227 5.60 1.55 15.14
C GLU A 227 5.68 1.05 13.69
N ASN A 228 5.18 -0.16 13.42
CA ASN A 228 5.21 -0.78 12.10
C ASN A 228 4.42 0.01 11.04
N GLN A 229 3.36 0.74 11.40
CA GLN A 229 2.61 1.58 10.44
C GLN A 229 3.40 2.82 10.00
N PHE A 230 4.35 3.27 10.81
CA PHE A 230 5.17 4.45 10.54
C PHE A 230 6.61 4.10 10.10
N LEU A 231 6.91 2.81 9.92
CA LEU A 231 8.14 2.31 9.31
C LEU A 231 7.96 2.15 7.79
N GLU A 232 8.57 3.05 7.01
CA GLU A 232 8.54 3.00 5.55
C GLU A 232 9.61 2.04 5.00
N SER A 233 10.78 1.96 5.67
CA SER A 233 11.98 1.19 5.31
C SER A 233 12.49 0.29 6.44
N PRO A 234 11.72 -0.74 6.88
CA PRO A 234 12.19 -1.67 7.91
C PRO A 234 13.55 -2.26 7.53
N ASN A 235 14.47 -2.43 8.48
CA ASN A 235 15.81 -3.01 8.22
C ASN A 235 15.75 -4.33 7.43
N LEU A 236 14.63 -5.04 7.56
CA LEU A 236 14.34 -6.28 6.85
C LEU A 236 14.25 -6.10 5.33
N ARG A 237 13.79 -4.97 4.81
CA ARG A 237 13.76 -4.73 3.35
C ARG A 237 15.17 -4.75 2.77
N PHE A 238 16.07 -4.01 3.39
CA PHE A 238 17.47 -3.97 2.98
C PHE A 238 18.09 -5.37 3.02
N LYS A 239 17.91 -6.09 4.15
CA LYS A 239 18.39 -7.48 4.28
C LYS A 239 17.82 -8.42 3.23
N LEU A 240 16.53 -8.28 2.88
CA LEU A 240 15.90 -9.08 1.84
C LEU A 240 16.47 -8.74 0.46
N THR A 241 16.66 -7.47 0.14
CA THR A 241 17.31 -7.03 -1.11
C THR A 241 18.76 -7.52 -1.20
N GLU A 242 19.52 -7.53 -0.10
CA GLU A 242 20.88 -8.10 -0.05
C GLU A 242 20.87 -9.60 -0.38
N LEU A 243 19.87 -10.35 0.11
CA LEU A 243 19.72 -11.77 -0.22
C LEU A 243 19.40 -11.97 -1.72
N GLU A 244 18.55 -11.12 -2.31
CA GLU A 244 18.28 -11.14 -3.75
C GLU A 244 19.55 -10.81 -4.55
N GLN A 245 20.32 -9.82 -4.11
CA GLN A 245 21.56 -9.42 -4.75
C GLN A 245 22.61 -10.52 -4.70
N LYS A 246 22.81 -11.15 -3.53
CA LYS A 246 23.75 -12.27 -3.37
C LYS A 246 23.39 -13.42 -4.31
N TYR A 247 22.11 -13.81 -4.35
CA TYR A 247 21.66 -14.87 -5.25
C TYR A 247 21.84 -14.49 -6.72
N PHE A 248 21.53 -13.24 -7.07
CA PHE A 248 21.71 -12.71 -8.43
C PHE A 248 23.17 -12.73 -8.89
N ILE A 249 24.10 -12.26 -8.05
CA ILE A 249 25.54 -12.27 -8.35
C ILE A 249 26.03 -13.71 -8.57
N ILE A 250 25.62 -14.64 -7.70
CA ILE A 250 26.01 -16.05 -7.82
C ILE A 250 25.44 -16.68 -9.10
N MET A 251 24.22 -16.30 -9.53
CA MET A 251 23.69 -16.71 -10.84
C MET A 251 24.58 -16.23 -11.99
N LYS A 252 24.98 -14.96 -12.01
CA LYS A 252 25.90 -14.42 -13.04
C LYS A 252 27.21 -15.21 -13.06
N SER A 253 27.83 -15.41 -11.88
CA SER A 253 29.07 -16.17 -11.73
C SER A 253 28.94 -17.61 -12.23
N PHE A 254 27.86 -18.31 -11.88
CA PHE A 254 27.65 -19.69 -12.30
C PHE A 254 27.46 -19.83 -13.81
N ILE A 255 26.72 -18.92 -14.45
CA ILE A 255 26.52 -18.91 -15.91
C ILE A 255 27.86 -18.74 -16.62
N LYS A 256 28.71 -17.83 -16.13
CA LYS A 256 30.05 -17.60 -16.64
C LYS A 256 30.97 -18.81 -16.43
N GLU A 257 31.06 -19.34 -15.22
CA GLU A 257 31.86 -20.53 -14.88
C GLU A 257 31.45 -21.78 -15.67
N SER A 258 30.17 -21.89 -16.02
CA SER A 258 29.61 -23.02 -16.76
C SER A 258 29.69 -22.84 -18.29
N ASN A 259 30.30 -21.75 -18.77
CA ASN A 259 30.39 -21.36 -20.17
C ASN A 259 29.01 -21.32 -20.85
N LEU A 260 28.02 -20.73 -20.20
CA LEU A 260 26.63 -20.64 -20.68
C LEU A 260 26.27 -19.26 -21.24
N GLU A 261 27.18 -18.28 -21.18
CA GLU A 261 26.95 -16.91 -21.67
C GLU A 261 26.56 -16.87 -23.15
N GLY A 262 27.17 -17.72 -24.00
CA GLY A 262 26.82 -17.80 -25.42
C GLY A 262 25.39 -18.30 -25.67
N ILE A 263 24.90 -19.23 -24.85
CA ILE A 263 23.52 -19.74 -24.93
C ILE A 263 22.54 -18.67 -24.47
N LEU A 264 22.88 -17.96 -23.39
CA LEU A 264 22.07 -16.84 -22.91
C LEU A 264 22.00 -15.73 -23.96
N TRP A 265 23.14 -15.35 -24.54
CA TRP A 265 23.22 -14.38 -25.62
C TRP A 265 22.35 -14.79 -26.81
N GLU A 266 22.43 -16.05 -27.27
CA GLU A 266 21.63 -16.54 -28.40
C GLU A 266 20.12 -16.47 -28.11
N LYS A 267 19.70 -16.79 -26.88
CA LYS A 267 18.30 -16.70 -26.50
C LYS A 267 17.81 -15.25 -26.43
N ILE A 268 18.65 -14.32 -25.94
CA ILE A 268 18.33 -12.88 -25.90
C ILE A 268 18.24 -12.32 -27.33
N SER A 269 19.26 -12.60 -28.15
CA SER A 269 19.41 -12.00 -29.48
C SER A 269 18.34 -12.43 -30.49
N ARG A 270 17.67 -13.58 -30.26
CA ARG A 270 16.55 -14.03 -31.09
C ARG A 270 15.32 -13.13 -31.00
N ASN A 271 14.96 -12.69 -29.78
CA ASN A 271 13.81 -11.80 -29.53
C ASN A 271 14.16 -10.66 -28.55
N PRO A 272 15.07 -9.73 -28.91
CA PRO A 272 15.56 -8.74 -27.95
C PRO A 272 14.46 -7.83 -27.41
N SER A 273 13.49 -7.42 -28.24
CA SER A 273 12.37 -6.55 -27.84
C SER A 273 11.36 -7.21 -26.89
N GLU A 274 11.41 -8.54 -26.74
CA GLU A 274 10.61 -9.27 -25.76
C GLU A 274 11.34 -9.41 -24.40
N ILE A 275 12.63 -9.13 -24.37
CA ILE A 275 13.52 -9.44 -23.23
C ILE A 275 14.12 -8.17 -22.63
N LEU A 276 14.48 -7.22 -23.49
CA LEU A 276 15.07 -5.93 -23.18
C LEU A 276 14.07 -4.81 -23.46
N ILE A 277 14.12 -3.79 -22.61
CA ILE A 277 13.35 -2.54 -22.76
C ILE A 277 14.07 -1.57 -23.69
N GLY A 278 15.38 -1.45 -23.53
CA GLY A 278 16.25 -0.65 -24.40
C GLY A 278 17.44 -1.46 -24.87
N TYR A 279 17.95 -1.12 -26.05
CA TYR A 279 19.17 -1.71 -26.59
C TYR A 279 20.41 -1.00 -26.03
N PRO A 280 21.57 -1.69 -25.94
CA PRO A 280 22.84 -1.02 -25.71
C PRO A 280 23.00 0.12 -26.74
N GLY A 281 23.19 1.35 -26.27
CA GLY A 281 23.24 2.57 -27.10
C GLY A 281 21.99 3.47 -27.02
N GLU A 282 20.77 2.93 -27.03
CA GLU A 282 19.54 3.75 -26.84
C GLU A 282 19.49 4.37 -25.44
N VAL A 283 19.99 3.63 -24.45
CA VAL A 283 20.14 4.13 -23.07
C VAL A 283 21.09 5.33 -23.05
N LEU A 284 22.21 5.25 -23.77
CA LEU A 284 23.19 6.32 -23.85
C LEU A 284 22.61 7.57 -24.51
N GLU A 285 21.94 7.42 -25.65
CA GLU A 285 21.27 8.54 -26.35
C GLU A 285 20.26 9.23 -25.44
N THR A 286 19.45 8.46 -24.72
CA THR A 286 18.44 9.02 -23.81
C THR A 286 19.09 9.70 -22.59
N VAL A 287 20.18 9.15 -22.03
CA VAL A 287 20.94 9.82 -20.95
C VAL A 287 21.57 11.11 -21.46
N GLN A 288 22.15 11.12 -22.66
CA GLN A 288 22.69 12.33 -23.28
C GLN A 288 21.61 13.41 -23.40
N GLU A 289 20.42 13.06 -23.90
CA GLU A 289 19.29 13.99 -24.02
C GLU A 289 18.85 14.57 -22.68
N TYR A 290 18.71 13.74 -21.65
CA TYR A 290 18.38 14.21 -20.31
C TYR A 290 19.47 15.08 -19.69
N PHE A 291 20.74 14.74 -19.94
CA PHE A 291 21.87 15.52 -19.49
C PHE A 291 21.86 16.92 -20.12
N TYR A 292 21.61 17.02 -21.44
CA TYR A 292 21.46 18.32 -22.10
C TYR A 292 20.26 19.10 -21.58
N ARG A 293 19.12 18.42 -21.35
CA ARG A 293 17.93 19.02 -20.75
C ARG A 293 18.22 19.64 -19.39
N ASP A 294 18.81 18.88 -18.48
CA ASP A 294 19.12 19.34 -17.13
C ASP A 294 20.07 20.56 -17.15
N CYS A 295 21.02 20.59 -18.09
CA CYS A 295 21.90 21.74 -18.32
C CYS A 295 21.14 22.98 -18.78
N ILE A 296 20.25 22.86 -19.77
CA ILE A 296 19.43 23.97 -20.28
C ILE A 296 18.51 24.51 -19.18
N LEU A 297 17.85 23.64 -18.43
CA LEU A 297 16.93 24.04 -17.37
C LEU A 297 17.67 24.74 -16.22
N LEU A 298 18.90 24.32 -15.90
CA LEU A 298 19.76 25.02 -14.94
C LEU A 298 20.06 26.45 -15.41
N LEU A 299 20.48 26.59 -16.67
CA LEU A 299 20.78 27.89 -17.27
C LEU A 299 19.52 28.77 -17.35
N LYS A 300 18.37 28.18 -17.65
CA LYS A 300 17.09 28.87 -17.69
C LYS A 300 16.66 29.37 -16.32
N GLU A 301 16.84 28.57 -15.28
CA GLU A 301 16.58 29.00 -13.91
C GLU A 301 17.56 30.10 -13.46
N ALA A 302 18.84 30.00 -13.85
CA ALA A 302 19.81 31.05 -13.59
C ALA A 302 19.50 32.36 -14.35
N PHE A 303 19.01 32.26 -15.59
CA PHE A 303 18.65 33.41 -16.44
C PHE A 303 17.62 34.33 -15.78
N ARG A 304 16.73 33.80 -14.92
CA ARG A 304 15.77 34.58 -14.13
C ARG A 304 16.42 35.61 -13.19
N PHE A 305 17.72 35.47 -12.94
CA PHE A 305 18.51 36.30 -12.03
C PHE A 305 19.58 37.12 -12.77
N VAL A 306 19.61 37.06 -14.10
CA VAL A 306 20.53 37.83 -14.94
C VAL A 306 19.82 39.07 -15.46
N ASP A 307 20.43 40.23 -15.29
CA ASP A 307 19.88 41.52 -15.76
C ASP A 307 20.39 41.80 -17.18
N VAL A 308 19.71 41.23 -18.18
CA VAL A 308 20.01 41.38 -19.62
C VAL A 308 18.74 41.62 -20.42
N ASN A 309 18.82 42.48 -21.45
CA ASN A 309 17.73 42.74 -22.38
C ASN A 309 17.83 41.82 -23.61
N LEU A 310 17.77 40.51 -23.39
CA LEU A 310 17.81 39.46 -24.41
C LEU A 310 16.71 38.43 -24.11
N THR A 311 16.24 37.70 -25.12
CA THR A 311 15.50 36.46 -24.87
C THR A 311 16.44 35.40 -24.27
N PHE A 312 15.89 34.34 -23.68
CA PHE A 312 16.72 33.26 -23.14
C PHE A 312 17.56 32.61 -24.25
N GLU A 313 16.98 32.37 -25.41
CA GLU A 313 17.69 31.77 -26.55
C GLU A 313 18.81 32.69 -27.06
N GLU A 314 18.53 33.99 -27.23
CA GLU A 314 19.53 34.98 -27.61
C GLU A 314 20.69 35.02 -26.59
N TRP A 315 20.35 34.97 -25.30
CA TRP A 315 21.33 34.96 -24.22
C TRP A 315 22.22 33.71 -24.27
N LEU A 316 21.66 32.53 -24.56
CA LEU A 316 22.43 31.31 -24.78
C LEU A 316 23.39 31.49 -25.95
N ARG A 317 22.89 31.88 -27.13
CA ARG A 317 23.68 32.03 -28.37
C ARG A 317 24.85 33.01 -28.21
N VAL A 318 24.64 34.14 -27.53
CA VAL A 318 25.69 35.15 -27.29
C VAL A 318 26.77 34.69 -26.30
N ASN A 319 26.44 33.79 -25.37
CA ASN A 319 27.37 33.34 -24.33
C ASN A 319 28.19 32.09 -24.70
N VAL A 320 27.88 31.45 -25.84
CA VAL A 320 28.65 30.35 -26.40
C VAL A 320 30.11 30.78 -26.64
N PRO A 321 31.11 29.99 -26.20
CA PRO A 321 32.50 30.28 -26.51
C PRO A 321 32.84 30.10 -28.00
N ASN A 322 33.73 30.95 -28.52
CA ASN A 322 34.18 30.94 -29.93
C ASN A 322 35.14 29.78 -30.29
N HIS A 323 35.62 29.02 -29.31
CA HIS A 323 36.51 27.88 -29.54
C HIS A 323 35.74 26.57 -29.48
N ASP A 324 36.10 25.63 -30.34
CA ASP A 324 35.51 24.29 -30.33
C ASP A 324 36.00 23.53 -29.09
N PHE A 325 35.05 23.20 -28.23
CA PHE A 325 35.25 22.38 -27.04
C PHE A 325 34.53 21.06 -27.26
N PHE A 326 35.20 19.92 -27.33
CA PHE A 326 34.49 18.65 -27.57
C PHE A 326 34.24 17.95 -26.24
N PRO A 327 33.00 17.95 -25.71
CA PRO A 327 32.72 17.20 -24.50
C PRO A 327 32.83 15.71 -24.79
N ASN A 328 33.62 15.00 -23.99
CA ASN A 328 33.64 13.54 -24.01
C ASN A 328 32.35 13.03 -23.36
N LEU A 329 31.35 12.67 -24.17
CA LEU A 329 30.12 12.02 -23.74
C LEU A 329 30.05 10.56 -24.23
N ASP A 330 31.23 10.00 -24.54
CA ASP A 330 31.42 8.63 -25.03
C ASP A 330 32.04 7.73 -23.94
N SER A 331 32.14 8.23 -22.70
CA SER A 331 32.53 7.42 -21.54
C SER A 331 31.91 7.95 -20.23
N THR A 332 31.80 7.06 -19.24
CA THR A 332 31.29 7.40 -17.90
C THR A 332 32.10 8.51 -17.23
N ASP A 333 33.43 8.46 -17.36
CA ASP A 333 34.32 9.48 -16.81
C ASP A 333 34.18 10.82 -17.53
N GLY A 334 33.95 10.77 -18.85
CA GLY A 334 33.64 11.95 -19.65
C GLY A 334 32.39 12.67 -19.16
N PHE A 335 31.30 11.92 -18.92
CA PHE A 335 30.08 12.45 -18.33
C PHE A 335 30.28 13.06 -16.95
N ARG A 336 30.91 12.33 -16.03
CA ARG A 336 31.10 12.75 -14.62
C ARG A 336 31.74 14.14 -14.51
N PHE A 337 32.70 14.44 -15.39
CA PHE A 337 33.37 15.73 -15.43
C PHE A 337 32.41 16.93 -15.57
N TYR A 338 31.28 16.75 -16.27
CA TYR A 338 30.31 17.83 -16.50
C TYR A 338 29.17 17.83 -15.49
N VAL A 339 28.77 16.65 -15.00
CA VAL A 339 27.58 16.64 -14.15
C VAL A 339 27.81 17.27 -12.79
N ASP A 340 29.03 17.19 -12.26
CA ASP A 340 29.37 17.87 -11.01
C ASP A 340 29.09 19.38 -11.09
N ASP A 341 29.37 20.00 -12.25
CA ASP A 341 29.08 21.42 -12.51
C ASP A 341 27.55 21.68 -12.51
N ILE A 342 26.75 20.78 -13.09
CA ILE A 342 25.28 20.89 -13.13
C ILE A 342 24.67 20.70 -11.72
N ASP A 343 25.07 19.64 -11.01
CA ASP A 343 24.60 19.34 -9.66
C ASP A 343 24.94 20.46 -8.67
N TYR A 344 26.18 20.95 -8.75
CA TYR A 344 26.61 22.09 -7.94
C TYR A 344 25.82 23.36 -8.28
N GLY A 345 25.53 23.60 -9.55
CA GLY A 345 24.65 24.71 -9.99
C GLY A 345 23.25 24.63 -9.38
N TYR A 346 22.58 23.47 -9.46
CA TYR A 346 21.27 23.29 -8.84
C TYR A 346 21.30 23.46 -7.31
N LYS A 347 22.37 22.98 -6.66
CA LYS A 347 22.58 23.23 -5.23
C LYS A 347 22.62 24.72 -4.92
N ILE A 348 23.38 25.51 -5.71
CA ILE A 348 23.46 26.97 -5.54
C ILE A 348 22.08 27.63 -5.68
N ILE A 349 21.30 27.28 -6.71
CA ILE A 349 19.95 27.83 -6.90
C ILE A 349 19.06 27.50 -5.69
N ARG A 350 19.16 26.29 -5.12
CA ARG A 350 18.38 25.89 -3.94
C ARG A 350 18.74 26.72 -2.72
N GLU A 351 20.03 26.86 -2.47
CA GLU A 351 20.53 27.62 -1.33
C GLU A 351 20.20 29.11 -1.47
N PHE A 352 20.20 29.65 -2.69
CA PHE A 352 19.71 30.99 -2.98
C PHE A 352 18.21 31.12 -2.65
N LYS A 353 17.35 30.26 -3.22
CA LYS A 353 15.89 30.33 -3.04
C LYS A 353 15.44 30.12 -1.60
N ASN A 354 16.06 29.18 -0.87
CA ASN A 354 15.57 28.75 0.45
C ASN A 354 16.34 29.34 1.64
N ILE A 355 17.58 29.79 1.43
CA ILE A 355 18.48 30.24 2.50
C ILE A 355 18.94 31.69 2.24
N ASN A 356 18.45 32.35 1.18
CA ASN A 356 18.78 33.73 0.84
C ASN A 356 20.30 33.99 0.70
N LYS A 357 21.04 33.03 0.13
CA LYS A 357 22.48 33.18 -0.16
C LYS A 357 22.74 34.25 -1.24
N ASP A 358 24.01 34.61 -1.42
CA ASP A 358 24.47 35.63 -2.37
C ASP A 358 24.24 35.25 -3.84
N ILE A 359 23.55 36.12 -4.59
CA ILE A 359 23.31 36.04 -6.04
C ILE A 359 24.62 35.96 -6.84
N GLY A 360 25.72 36.50 -6.31
CA GLY A 360 27.06 36.40 -6.89
C GLY A 360 27.52 34.96 -7.13
N MET A 361 27.01 34.00 -6.35
CA MET A 361 27.29 32.57 -6.55
C MET A 361 26.67 32.05 -7.85
N ILE A 362 25.47 32.50 -8.21
CA ILE A 362 24.81 32.13 -9.49
C ILE A 362 25.67 32.63 -10.65
N ASN A 363 26.12 33.88 -10.58
CA ASN A 363 26.97 34.46 -11.62
C ASN A 363 28.31 33.73 -11.76
N ARG A 364 28.96 33.39 -10.63
CA ARG A 364 30.28 32.78 -10.61
C ARG A 364 30.28 31.33 -11.11
N PHE A 365 29.31 30.52 -10.71
CA PHE A 365 29.34 29.06 -10.93
C PHE A 365 28.43 28.57 -12.05
N ILE A 366 27.41 29.35 -12.43
CA ILE A 366 26.48 28.98 -13.49
C ILE A 366 26.71 29.88 -14.72
N VAL A 367 26.50 31.19 -14.58
CA VAL A 367 26.54 32.15 -15.72
C VAL A 367 27.95 32.29 -16.31
N SER A 368 28.99 32.19 -15.49
CA SER A 368 30.38 32.26 -15.97
C SER A 368 30.90 30.90 -16.48
N ASN A 369 30.15 29.82 -16.32
CA ASN A 369 30.60 28.48 -16.71
C ASN A 369 30.39 28.24 -18.20
N LYS A 370 31.41 28.55 -19.00
CA LYS A 370 31.39 28.40 -20.46
C LYS A 370 31.15 26.98 -20.96
N LYS A 371 31.45 25.96 -20.15
CA LYS A 371 31.14 24.56 -20.51
C LYS A 371 29.63 24.34 -20.62
N LEU A 372 28.86 24.88 -19.67
CA LEU A 372 27.40 24.74 -19.67
C LEU A 372 26.78 25.34 -20.95
N PHE A 373 27.25 26.52 -21.36
CA PHE A 373 26.81 27.17 -22.61
C PHE A 373 27.19 26.40 -23.87
N TYR A 374 28.34 25.73 -23.86
CA TYR A 374 28.75 24.90 -25.00
C TYR A 374 27.86 23.65 -25.12
N LEU A 375 27.54 22.98 -24.00
CA LEU A 375 26.62 21.84 -23.99
C LEU A 375 25.23 22.22 -24.54
N THR A 376 24.78 23.44 -24.25
CA THR A 376 23.53 23.98 -24.79
C THR A 376 23.56 24.09 -26.30
N LYS A 377 24.65 24.62 -26.86
CA LYS A 377 24.84 24.73 -28.31
C LYS A 377 24.74 23.38 -29.00
N LEU A 378 25.32 22.32 -28.42
CA LEU A 378 25.26 20.99 -29.03
C LEU A 378 23.82 20.48 -29.17
N LEU A 379 22.99 20.65 -28.14
CA LEU A 379 21.58 20.26 -28.25
C LEU A 379 20.83 21.15 -29.24
N MET A 380 21.02 22.46 -29.19
CA MET A 380 20.36 23.38 -30.12
C MET A 380 20.67 23.03 -31.58
N ASN A 381 21.93 22.72 -31.89
CA ASN A 381 22.32 22.24 -33.22
C ASN A 381 21.63 20.92 -33.59
N LYS A 382 21.54 19.95 -32.65
CA LYS A 382 20.82 18.68 -32.87
C LYS A 382 19.33 18.91 -33.14
N LEU A 383 18.70 19.86 -32.44
CA LEU A 383 17.30 20.23 -32.64
C LEU A 383 17.09 20.89 -34.01
N GLU A 384 17.97 21.82 -34.40
CA GLU A 384 17.96 22.46 -35.72
C GLU A 384 18.12 21.42 -36.85
N GLU A 385 19.03 20.44 -36.70
CA GLU A 385 19.22 19.35 -37.66
C GLU A 385 18.01 18.43 -37.81
N THR A 386 17.24 18.26 -36.73
CA THR A 386 16.02 17.43 -36.70
C THR A 386 14.74 18.19 -37.04
N GLY A 387 14.84 19.50 -37.26
CA GLY A 387 13.71 20.37 -37.57
C GLY A 387 12.78 20.65 -36.39
N ILE A 388 13.28 20.49 -35.15
CA ILE A 388 12.55 20.82 -33.92
C ILE A 388 12.94 22.23 -33.49
N GLU A 389 11.94 23.12 -33.35
CA GLU A 389 12.17 24.48 -32.85
C GLU A 389 12.55 24.44 -31.35
N PHE A 390 13.56 25.23 -30.97
CA PHE A 390 14.09 25.22 -29.60
C PHE A 390 13.04 25.67 -28.56
N GLU A 391 12.21 26.63 -28.92
CA GLU A 391 11.16 27.16 -28.05
C GLU A 391 10.08 26.12 -27.76
N ASP A 392 9.63 25.38 -28.78
CA ASP A 392 8.66 24.29 -28.66
C ASP A 392 9.21 23.17 -27.77
N TRP A 393 10.46 22.76 -28.03
CA TRP A 393 11.14 21.75 -27.21
C TRP A 393 11.24 22.20 -25.75
N LEU A 394 11.61 23.45 -25.50
CA LEU A 394 11.77 23.99 -24.14
C LEU A 394 10.42 24.02 -23.39
N GLU A 395 9.32 24.39 -24.05
CA GLU A 395 7.98 24.39 -23.48
C GLU A 395 7.53 22.97 -23.09
N GLU A 396 7.78 21.98 -23.95
CA GLU A 396 7.51 20.57 -23.66
C GLU A 396 8.27 20.09 -22.43
N GLN A 397 9.57 20.41 -22.32
CA GLN A 397 10.37 20.04 -21.16
C GLN A 397 9.85 20.68 -19.87
N TYR A 398 9.32 21.90 -19.93
CA TYR A 398 8.67 22.55 -18.80
C TYR A 398 7.37 21.87 -18.38
N GLY A 399 6.59 21.35 -19.32
CA GLY A 399 5.42 20.52 -19.04
C GLY A 399 5.76 19.31 -18.18
N ILE A 400 6.86 18.62 -18.51
CA ILE A 400 7.38 17.45 -17.78
C ILE A 400 7.89 17.84 -16.38
N VAL A 401 8.45 19.04 -16.25
CA VAL A 401 9.14 19.53 -15.04
C VAL A 401 8.19 20.23 -14.06
N ASN A 402 7.06 20.78 -14.50
CA ASN A 402 6.14 21.54 -13.64
C ASN A 402 5.12 20.65 -12.87
N GLU A 403 5.18 19.32 -13.00
CA GLU A 403 4.44 18.41 -12.10
C GLU A 403 5.04 18.46 -10.69
N THR A 404 4.50 19.35 -9.84
CA THR A 404 4.71 19.51 -8.38
C THR A 404 6.07 19.04 -7.83
N ASP A 405 6.94 20.01 -7.54
CA ASP A 405 8.23 19.86 -6.83
C ASP A 405 9.40 19.24 -7.64
N TYR A 406 9.55 19.57 -8.93
CA TYR A 406 10.82 19.34 -9.62
C TYR A 406 11.88 20.34 -9.14
N PHE A 407 12.57 19.92 -8.09
CA PHE A 407 13.89 20.43 -7.78
C PHE A 407 14.80 19.21 -7.55
N ARG A 408 15.58 18.84 -8.58
CA ARG A 408 16.47 17.66 -8.63
C ARG A 408 16.98 17.29 -7.23
N LYS A 409 16.55 16.18 -6.64
CA LYS A 409 17.01 15.75 -5.30
C LYS A 409 18.53 15.54 -5.35
N LEU A 410 19.24 15.99 -4.29
CA LEU A 410 20.71 16.03 -4.17
C LEU A 410 21.46 14.70 -4.35
N SER A 411 20.76 13.57 -4.53
CA SER A 411 21.34 12.23 -4.43
C SER A 411 21.22 11.37 -5.69
N ALA A 412 20.60 11.83 -6.77
CA ALA A 412 20.39 11.02 -7.98
C ALA A 412 20.76 11.81 -9.24
N ASN A 413 22.04 11.80 -9.57
CA ASN A 413 22.54 12.18 -10.88
C ASN A 413 22.27 11.02 -11.86
N LEU A 414 21.69 11.29 -13.03
CA LEU A 414 21.45 10.30 -14.09
C LEU A 414 22.73 9.58 -14.55
N CYS A 415 23.91 10.16 -14.34
CA CYS A 415 25.19 9.51 -14.64
C CYS A 415 25.68 8.57 -13.53
N ASN A 416 25.05 8.56 -12.34
CA ASN A 416 25.34 7.56 -11.32
C ASN A 416 24.81 6.18 -11.71
N THR A 417 23.89 6.10 -12.67
CA THR A 417 23.33 4.84 -13.16
C THR A 417 24.02 4.33 -14.42
N LEU A 418 24.85 5.15 -15.06
CA LEU A 418 25.64 4.75 -16.24
C LEU A 418 26.76 3.77 -15.84
N THR A 419 26.86 2.65 -16.54
CA THR A 419 27.94 1.66 -16.44
C THR A 419 28.78 1.63 -17.73
N GLU A 420 30.00 1.09 -17.69
CA GLU A 420 30.86 0.98 -18.89
C GLU A 420 30.17 0.23 -20.06
N SER A 421 29.23 -0.67 -19.75
CA SER A 421 28.42 -1.39 -20.73
C SER A 421 27.51 -0.48 -21.57
N ASP A 422 27.07 0.66 -21.05
CA ASP A 422 26.17 1.59 -21.77
C ASP A 422 26.87 2.24 -22.97
N PHE A 423 28.20 2.22 -22.99
CA PHE A 423 29.05 2.73 -24.05
C PHE A 423 29.49 1.65 -25.04
N ASN A 424 29.06 0.40 -24.85
CA ASN A 424 29.50 -0.75 -25.64
C ASN A 424 28.31 -1.39 -26.38
N ASN A 425 28.21 -1.15 -27.70
CA ASN A 425 27.04 -1.45 -28.54
C ASN A 425 26.67 -2.93 -28.73
N THR A 426 27.32 -3.89 -28.06
CA THR A 426 27.15 -5.33 -28.35
C THR A 426 26.99 -6.25 -27.15
N ASP A 427 26.94 -5.75 -25.92
CA ASP A 427 26.83 -6.63 -24.73
C ASP A 427 25.36 -6.82 -24.26
N TYR A 428 24.60 -7.57 -25.07
CA TYR A 428 23.22 -7.93 -24.75
C TYR A 428 23.06 -8.69 -23.42
N VAL A 429 24.08 -9.44 -23.02
CA VAL A 429 24.02 -10.25 -21.80
C VAL A 429 24.17 -9.36 -20.58
N GLU A 430 25.14 -8.43 -20.60
CA GLU A 430 25.30 -7.50 -19.48
C GLU A 430 24.12 -6.53 -19.38
N GLU A 431 23.61 -6.05 -20.51
CA GLU A 431 22.42 -5.20 -20.54
C GLU A 431 21.16 -5.91 -20.01
N PHE A 432 21.00 -7.19 -20.36
CA PHE A 432 19.94 -8.03 -19.78
C PHE A 432 20.07 -8.13 -18.26
N TYR A 433 21.26 -8.40 -17.74
CA TYR A 433 21.46 -8.50 -16.30
C TYR A 433 21.21 -7.18 -15.60
N ARG A 434 21.64 -6.06 -16.19
CA ARG A 434 21.44 -4.71 -15.68
C ARG A 434 19.95 -4.40 -15.55
N GLN A 435 19.20 -4.49 -16.65
CA GLN A 435 17.75 -4.23 -16.66
C GLN A 435 16.98 -5.20 -15.76
N PHE A 436 17.34 -6.48 -15.74
CA PHE A 436 16.67 -7.45 -14.87
C PHE A 436 16.87 -7.14 -13.38
N TRP A 437 18.08 -6.72 -12.98
CA TRP A 437 18.35 -6.28 -11.61
C TRP A 437 17.59 -4.99 -11.26
N GLU A 438 17.49 -4.05 -12.20
CA GLU A 438 16.68 -2.84 -12.01
C GLU A 438 15.22 -3.16 -11.72
N PHE A 439 14.62 -4.14 -12.39
CA PHE A 439 13.26 -4.57 -12.06
C PHE A 439 13.16 -5.18 -10.66
N ILE A 440 14.17 -5.95 -10.23
CA ILE A 440 14.21 -6.55 -8.88
C ILE A 440 14.27 -5.48 -7.79
N ILE A 441 15.05 -4.41 -7.99
CA ILE A 441 15.07 -3.28 -7.06
C ILE A 441 13.70 -2.58 -7.04
N ASN A 442 13.20 -2.25 -8.24
CA ASN A 442 12.02 -1.40 -8.39
C ASN A 442 10.70 -2.09 -8.06
N LYS A 443 10.62 -3.43 -8.06
CA LYS A 443 9.39 -4.13 -7.63
C LYS A 443 9.01 -3.80 -6.18
N SER A 444 9.99 -3.42 -5.36
CA SER A 444 9.84 -3.22 -3.93
C SER A 444 9.70 -1.73 -3.55
N SER A 445 9.98 -0.79 -4.45
CA SER A 445 9.87 0.65 -4.26
C SER A 445 8.82 1.27 -5.18
N ILE A 446 8.30 2.43 -4.81
CA ILE A 446 7.50 3.23 -5.76
C ILE A 446 8.48 3.59 -6.87
N VAL A 447 8.15 3.23 -8.11
CA VAL A 447 9.04 3.48 -9.23
C VAL A 447 9.15 4.98 -9.40
N ASP A 448 10.34 5.49 -9.16
CA ASP A 448 10.65 6.85 -9.51
C ASP A 448 11.01 6.86 -11.00
N ILE A 449 10.02 7.15 -11.84
CA ILE A 449 10.13 7.28 -13.31
C ILE A 449 11.22 8.26 -13.76
N ARG A 450 11.79 9.03 -12.82
CA ARG A 450 12.85 10.01 -13.03
C ARG A 450 14.26 9.40 -12.87
N MET A 451 14.40 8.12 -12.47
CA MET A 451 15.69 7.53 -12.07
C MET A 451 16.49 6.83 -13.17
N HIS A 452 15.88 6.32 -14.25
CA HIS A 452 16.63 5.69 -15.35
C HIS A 452 15.90 5.87 -16.70
N PRO A 453 16.61 6.10 -17.81
CA PRO A 453 15.97 6.29 -19.12
C PRO A 453 15.10 5.12 -19.61
N THR A 454 15.51 3.87 -19.36
CA THR A 454 14.66 2.68 -19.61
C THR A 454 13.38 2.69 -18.75
N MET A 455 13.28 3.57 -17.75
CA MET A 455 12.10 3.75 -16.92
C MET A 455 11.06 4.72 -17.53
N GLN A 456 11.35 5.35 -18.68
CA GLN A 456 10.32 6.10 -19.43
C GLN A 456 9.14 5.21 -19.87
N VAL A 457 9.38 3.91 -20.08
CA VAL A 457 8.32 2.93 -20.39
C VAL A 457 7.25 2.86 -19.30
N TYR A 458 7.57 3.27 -18.07
CA TYR A 458 6.63 3.33 -16.96
C TYR A 458 5.64 4.51 -17.07
N ILE A 459 5.91 5.48 -17.96
CA ILE A 459 5.09 6.68 -18.20
C ILE A 459 4.06 6.45 -19.31
N GLN A 460 4.42 5.67 -20.34
CA GLN A 460 3.63 5.59 -21.57
C GLN A 460 2.46 4.59 -21.52
N ASP A 461 2.43 3.66 -20.56
CA ASP A 461 1.42 2.59 -20.53
C ASP A 461 0.60 2.58 -19.22
N ILE A 462 -0.72 2.66 -19.36
CA ILE A 462 -1.72 2.88 -18.30
C ILE A 462 -1.88 1.69 -17.33
N ASN A 463 -0.96 0.70 -17.34
CA ASN A 463 -0.92 -0.44 -16.42
C ASN A 463 0.51 -0.82 -15.95
N SER A 464 1.33 0.19 -15.63
CA SER A 464 2.79 0.09 -15.42
C SER A 464 3.27 -1.04 -14.48
N GLU A 465 2.55 -1.41 -13.42
CA GLU A 465 3.01 -2.45 -12.50
C GLU A 465 2.93 -3.88 -13.07
N GLU A 466 1.81 -4.28 -13.67
CA GLU A 466 1.61 -5.67 -14.10
C GLU A 466 2.56 -6.09 -15.22
N TRP A 467 2.84 -5.16 -16.12
CA TRP A 467 3.78 -5.37 -17.22
C TRP A 467 5.19 -5.64 -16.70
N ILE A 468 5.66 -4.91 -15.66
CA ILE A 468 6.98 -5.16 -15.03
C ILE A 468 7.02 -6.57 -14.43
N TYR A 469 6.02 -6.96 -13.64
CA TYR A 469 5.99 -8.30 -13.05
C TYR A 469 5.98 -9.39 -14.13
N SER A 470 5.29 -9.14 -15.25
CA SER A 470 5.31 -10.04 -16.40
C SER A 470 6.71 -10.12 -17.02
N ARG A 471 7.39 -8.99 -17.25
CA ARG A 471 8.75 -8.96 -17.80
C ARG A 471 9.77 -9.61 -16.86
N MET A 472 9.69 -9.30 -15.58
CA MET A 472 10.47 -9.94 -14.52
C MET A 472 10.31 -11.47 -14.54
N ALA A 473 9.08 -11.95 -14.61
CA ALA A 473 8.80 -13.38 -14.67
C ALA A 473 9.37 -14.01 -15.94
N SER A 474 9.23 -13.36 -17.10
CA SER A 474 9.82 -13.81 -18.37
C SER A 474 11.36 -13.87 -18.31
N ASN A 475 12.01 -12.82 -17.80
CA ASN A 475 13.47 -12.73 -17.68
C ASN A 475 14.00 -13.79 -16.70
N TYR A 476 13.32 -13.99 -15.57
CA TYR A 476 13.67 -15.07 -14.65
C TYR A 476 13.46 -16.45 -15.27
N SER A 477 12.37 -16.67 -16.02
CA SER A 477 12.12 -17.94 -16.72
C SER A 477 13.19 -18.24 -17.76
N LEU A 478 13.66 -17.21 -18.49
CA LEU A 478 14.77 -17.32 -19.42
C LEU A 478 16.05 -17.79 -18.68
N LEU A 479 16.43 -17.10 -17.60
CA LEU A 479 17.59 -17.46 -16.78
C LEU A 479 17.47 -18.86 -16.21
N LYS A 480 16.31 -19.22 -15.67
CA LYS A 480 16.02 -20.54 -15.14
C LYS A 480 16.27 -21.62 -16.18
N SER A 481 15.82 -21.42 -17.43
CA SER A 481 16.06 -22.36 -18.53
C SER A 481 17.55 -22.53 -18.86
N VAL A 482 18.36 -21.50 -18.68
CA VAL A 482 19.82 -21.56 -18.88
C VAL A 482 20.51 -22.23 -17.69
N LEU A 483 20.08 -21.91 -16.46
CA LEU A 483 20.58 -22.54 -15.24
C LEU A 483 20.33 -24.04 -15.23
N ASP A 484 19.15 -24.50 -15.67
CA ASP A 484 18.80 -25.93 -15.72
C ASP A 484 19.76 -26.72 -16.62
N ILE A 485 20.18 -26.15 -17.76
CA ILE A 485 21.23 -26.75 -18.62
C ILE A 485 22.54 -26.91 -17.84
N GLY A 486 22.91 -25.90 -17.04
CA GLY A 486 24.07 -25.95 -16.16
C GLY A 486 23.94 -27.01 -15.07
N PHE A 487 22.73 -27.21 -14.54
CA PHE A 487 22.48 -28.16 -13.45
C PHE A 487 22.49 -29.62 -13.90
N GLU A 488 22.13 -29.88 -15.15
CA GLU A 488 22.21 -31.22 -15.75
C GLU A 488 23.65 -31.66 -16.05
N LYS A 489 24.62 -30.72 -16.07
CA LYS A 489 26.04 -31.03 -16.28
C LYS A 489 26.69 -31.61 -15.01
N GLY A 490 26.76 -32.94 -14.92
CA GLY A 490 27.69 -33.66 -14.03
C GLY A 490 27.78 -33.16 -12.58
N LYS A 491 29.00 -32.93 -12.08
CA LYS A 491 29.23 -32.49 -10.69
C LYS A 491 29.09 -30.97 -10.57
N LEU A 492 28.03 -30.50 -9.92
CA LEU A 492 27.78 -29.10 -9.60
C LEU A 492 28.92 -28.44 -8.81
N SER A 493 29.28 -27.21 -9.20
CA SER A 493 30.13 -26.32 -8.43
C SER A 493 29.45 -25.87 -7.13
N ALA A 494 30.20 -25.21 -6.24
CA ALA A 494 29.62 -24.61 -5.03
C ALA A 494 28.50 -23.62 -5.36
N ASN A 495 28.73 -22.77 -6.37
CA ASN A 495 27.72 -21.84 -6.89
C ASN A 495 26.49 -22.59 -7.42
N GLY A 496 26.69 -23.66 -8.21
CA GLY A 496 25.59 -24.45 -8.74
C GLY A 496 24.72 -25.10 -7.65
N ARG A 497 25.33 -25.63 -6.58
CA ARG A 497 24.59 -26.17 -5.42
C ARG A 497 23.83 -25.09 -4.66
N TYR A 498 24.50 -23.97 -4.38
CA TYR A 498 23.87 -22.83 -3.70
C TYR A 498 22.62 -22.35 -4.45
N LEU A 499 22.70 -22.22 -5.78
CA LEU A 499 21.57 -21.83 -6.61
C LEU A 499 20.46 -22.88 -6.61
N LEU A 500 20.80 -24.16 -6.72
CA LEU A 500 19.81 -25.23 -6.72
C LEU A 500 19.06 -25.31 -5.38
N ASP A 501 19.78 -25.28 -4.26
CA ASP A 501 19.23 -25.36 -2.91
C ASP A 501 18.44 -24.09 -2.54
N GLY A 502 18.91 -22.93 -2.97
CA GLY A 502 18.31 -21.62 -2.70
C GLY A 502 17.13 -21.27 -3.63
N ARG A 503 16.88 -22.04 -4.70
CA ARG A 503 15.92 -21.70 -5.76
C ARG A 503 14.52 -21.37 -5.24
N GLU A 504 13.92 -22.25 -4.44
CA GLU A 504 12.56 -22.06 -3.93
C GLU A 504 12.48 -20.81 -3.03
N SER A 505 13.51 -20.57 -2.22
CA SER A 505 13.60 -19.39 -1.36
C SER A 505 13.73 -18.11 -2.17
N PHE A 506 14.55 -18.11 -3.21
CA PHE A 506 14.66 -16.98 -4.12
C PHE A 506 13.34 -16.74 -4.86
N GLU A 507 12.67 -17.76 -5.40
CA GLU A 507 11.38 -17.60 -6.08
C GLU A 507 10.29 -17.05 -5.14
N LEU A 508 10.25 -17.53 -3.89
CA LEU A 508 9.36 -17.01 -2.86
C LEU A 508 9.65 -15.52 -2.59
N LEU A 509 10.93 -15.16 -2.48
CA LEU A 509 11.36 -13.79 -2.23
C LEU A 509 11.03 -12.88 -3.41
N PHE A 510 11.40 -13.35 -4.61
CA PHE A 510 11.21 -12.69 -5.89
C PHE A 510 9.74 -12.30 -6.09
N LYS A 511 8.82 -13.22 -5.81
CA LYS A 511 7.38 -13.02 -5.99
C LYS A 511 6.73 -12.12 -4.91
N ASN A 512 7.11 -12.30 -3.64
CA ASN A 512 6.35 -11.72 -2.52
C ASN A 512 6.98 -10.45 -1.92
N HIS A 513 8.28 -10.19 -2.16
CA HIS A 513 8.92 -8.95 -1.72
C HIS A 513 8.65 -7.83 -2.71
N SER A 514 7.40 -7.37 -2.76
CA SER A 514 6.90 -6.59 -3.89
C SER A 514 5.79 -5.62 -3.45
N ILE A 515 5.76 -4.39 -3.98
CA ILE A 515 4.70 -3.42 -3.66
C ILE A 515 3.34 -3.94 -4.10
N LYS A 516 3.27 -4.63 -5.24
CA LYS A 516 2.02 -5.23 -5.72
C LYS A 516 1.45 -6.19 -4.69
N THR A 517 2.26 -7.13 -4.23
CA THR A 517 1.85 -8.12 -3.21
C THR A 517 1.46 -7.43 -1.91
N PHE A 518 2.26 -6.47 -1.42
CA PHE A 518 1.91 -5.74 -0.20
C PHE A 518 0.61 -4.93 -0.36
N ARG A 519 0.35 -4.34 -1.54
CA ARG A 519 -0.89 -3.61 -1.81
C ARG A 519 -2.09 -4.56 -1.83
N GLU A 520 -1.97 -5.71 -2.49
CA GLU A 520 -3.01 -6.74 -2.51
C GLU A 520 -3.30 -7.27 -1.10
N GLU A 521 -2.27 -7.62 -0.34
CA GLU A 521 -2.40 -8.11 1.03
C GLU A 521 -2.90 -7.04 2.01
N SER A 522 -2.59 -5.77 1.76
CA SER A 522 -3.04 -4.66 2.58
C SER A 522 -4.56 -4.47 2.64
N GLN A 523 -5.31 -5.08 1.71
CA GLN A 523 -6.77 -5.12 1.77
C GLN A 523 -7.27 -6.00 2.93
N ASN A 524 -6.41 -6.86 3.49
CA ASN A 524 -6.73 -7.67 4.65
C ASN A 524 -6.68 -6.83 5.94
N ARG A 525 -7.66 -7.04 6.82
CA ARG A 525 -7.86 -6.21 8.04
C ARG A 525 -6.73 -6.33 9.06
N ASP A 526 -5.98 -7.43 9.01
CA ASP A 526 -4.91 -7.76 9.95
C ASP A 526 -3.51 -7.63 9.32
N PHE A 527 -3.41 -7.01 8.13
CA PHE A 527 -2.14 -6.85 7.43
C PHE A 527 -1.17 -5.94 8.19
N ASP A 528 0.05 -6.43 8.40
CA ASP A 528 1.17 -5.72 9.01
C ASP A 528 2.41 -5.94 8.12
N LYS A 529 2.78 -4.89 7.39
CA LYS A 529 3.89 -4.91 6.40
C LYS A 529 5.18 -5.43 7.02
N VAL A 530 5.49 -5.07 8.26
CA VAL A 530 6.73 -5.49 8.93
C VAL A 530 6.67 -6.96 9.30
N LYS A 531 5.52 -7.46 9.79
CA LYS A 531 5.35 -8.89 10.07
C LYS A 531 5.45 -9.75 8.82
N GLU A 532 4.90 -9.29 7.70
CA GLU A 532 5.04 -10.02 6.44
C GLU A 532 6.50 -10.01 5.95
N LEU A 533 7.23 -8.90 6.09
CA LEU A 533 8.68 -8.85 5.83
C LEU A 533 9.47 -9.79 6.76
N GLU A 534 9.15 -9.85 8.05
CA GLU A 534 9.77 -10.79 9.00
C GLU A 534 9.53 -12.25 8.59
N LYS A 535 8.29 -12.56 8.21
CA LYS A 535 7.89 -13.90 7.77
C LYS A 535 8.61 -14.30 6.49
N LEU A 536 8.74 -13.39 5.52
CA LEU A 536 9.53 -13.60 4.32
C LEU A 536 11.00 -13.83 4.67
N TYR A 537 11.60 -12.95 5.47
CA TYR A 537 13.00 -13.07 5.89
C TYR A 537 13.30 -14.40 6.59
N ARG A 538 12.45 -14.84 7.53
CA ARG A 538 12.62 -16.12 8.23
C ARG A 538 12.57 -17.33 7.30
N ARG A 539 11.81 -17.24 6.21
CA ARG A 539 11.70 -18.32 5.21
C ARG A 539 12.88 -18.35 4.26
N THR A 540 13.46 -17.19 3.95
CA THR A 540 14.52 -17.06 2.94
C THR A 540 15.93 -17.12 3.54
N VAL A 541 16.15 -16.56 4.72
CA VAL A 541 17.49 -16.46 5.35
C VAL A 541 18.12 -17.81 5.62
N LYS A 542 17.32 -18.83 5.93
CA LYS A 542 17.80 -20.19 6.28
C LYS A 542 18.52 -20.90 5.14
N PHE A 543 18.30 -20.46 3.90
CA PHE A 543 18.78 -21.15 2.70
C PHE A 543 19.74 -20.30 1.86
N LEU A 544 19.86 -19.01 2.18
CA LEU A 544 20.70 -18.06 1.43
C LEU A 544 21.94 -17.60 2.22
N GLN A 545 22.07 -17.98 3.49
CA GLN A 545 23.33 -17.91 4.24
C GLN A 545 24.27 -19.01 3.74
#